data_AF-A0A7S3Z9S3-F1
#
_entry.id   AF-A0A7S3Z9S3-F1
#
_cell.length_a   1.000
_cell.length_b   1.000
_cell.length_c   1.000
_cell.angle_alpha   90.00
_cell.angle_beta   90.00
_cell.angle_gamma   90.00
#
_symmetry.space_group_name_H-M   'P 1'
#
loop_
_entity.id
_entity.type
_entity.pdbx_description
1 polymer ?
#
loop_
_entity_poly.entity_id
_entity_poly.type
_entity_poly.pdbx_seq_one_letter_code
_entity_poly.pdbx_strand_id
1 'polypeptide(L)'
;SKNAMADIQRDHEILGVSPGASQDTIKNAYRSLVKINHPDTGGDAARFEEIKGAFERLIGRVPRKSEKADEGVVWVEMDDIQKEVQPMIDEGMKKYDSNDLIGASQNLEDALKIWERRFLGPGGDSLGSEGSVVPVDSETIPVWVLMLVNNIIGMRRATARTLASQGQWDAAVIKYAAALDLNERYINSSDTSLYVLNQMAQMQSILNRPTQANILFERALVLANTIERERTYGGV
;
A
#
# COMPACT_ATOMS: atom_id res chain seq x y z
N SER A 1 26.89 9.54 22.10
CA SER A 1 28.00 8.56 22.24
C SER A 1 28.52 8.24 20.84
N LYS A 2 29.84 8.01 20.66
CA LYS A 2 30.47 7.69 19.35
C LYS A 2 29.76 6.55 18.59
N ASN A 3 29.14 5.61 19.31
CA ASN A 3 28.41 4.49 18.72
C ASN A 3 27.13 4.91 17.98
N ALA A 4 26.41 5.93 18.47
CA ALA A 4 25.15 6.35 17.87
C ALA A 4 25.33 6.97 16.47
N MET A 5 26.42 7.70 16.24
CA MET A 5 26.72 8.28 14.91
C MET A 5 27.17 7.20 13.92
N ALA A 6 27.89 6.18 14.40
CA ALA A 6 28.29 5.04 13.58
C ALA A 6 27.07 4.18 13.18
N ASP A 7 26.12 3.99 14.10
CA ASP A 7 24.87 3.27 13.81
C ASP A 7 24.01 4.02 12.78
N ILE A 8 23.91 5.35 12.89
CA ILE A 8 23.20 6.17 11.90
C ILE A 8 23.84 6.07 10.53
N GLN A 9 25.17 6.13 10.45
CA GLN A 9 25.90 6.01 9.19
C GLN A 9 25.64 4.65 8.54
N ARG A 10 25.71 3.58 9.33
CA ARG A 10 25.42 2.21 8.88
C ARG A 10 23.98 2.06 8.37
N ASP A 11 23.00 2.67 9.04
CA ASP A 11 21.60 2.61 8.60
C ASP A 11 21.40 3.29 7.23
N HIS A 12 22.09 4.42 6.95
CA HIS A 12 22.05 5.06 5.63
C HIS A 12 22.73 4.19 4.55
N GLU A 13 23.83 3.52 4.91
CA GLU A 13 24.54 2.60 4.01
C GLU A 13 23.70 1.36 3.66
N ILE A 14 22.97 0.79 4.64
CA ILE A 14 22.04 -0.32 4.41
C ILE A 14 20.98 0.05 3.37
N LEU A 15 20.47 1.29 3.43
CA LEU A 15 19.50 1.82 2.48
C LEU A 15 20.13 2.35 1.18
N GLY A 16 21.46 2.40 1.08
CA GLY A 16 22.16 2.91 -0.10
C GLY A 16 21.97 4.42 -0.33
N VAL A 17 21.74 5.19 0.72
CA VAL A 17 21.50 6.65 0.64
C VAL A 17 22.64 7.42 1.32
N SER A 18 22.82 8.68 0.95
CA SER A 18 23.83 9.54 1.59
C SER A 18 23.45 9.86 3.04
N PRO A 19 24.41 9.96 3.98
CA PRO A 19 24.14 10.48 5.31
C PRO A 19 23.56 11.90 5.22
N GLY A 20 22.37 12.10 5.79
CA GLY A 20 21.61 13.35 5.66
C GLY A 20 20.64 13.39 4.47
N ALA A 21 20.42 12.26 3.79
CA ALA A 21 19.36 12.10 2.79
C ALA A 21 18.01 12.56 3.35
N SER A 22 17.20 13.19 2.50
CA SER A 22 15.83 13.58 2.87
C SER A 22 15.00 12.35 3.23
N GLN A 23 13.95 12.54 4.02
CA GLN A 23 13.03 11.44 4.35
C GLN A 23 12.45 10.80 3.08
N ASP A 24 12.14 11.57 2.06
CA ASP A 24 11.64 11.05 0.77
C ASP A 24 12.66 10.15 0.09
N THR A 25 13.94 10.53 0.14
CA THR A 25 15.03 9.72 -0.41
C THR A 25 15.18 8.41 0.36
N ILE A 26 15.12 8.47 1.69
CA ILE A 26 15.17 7.30 2.59
C ILE A 26 13.97 6.37 2.31
N LYS A 27 12.75 6.90 2.22
CA LYS A 27 11.51 6.17 1.94
C LYS A 27 11.52 5.52 0.55
N ASN A 28 11.98 6.24 -0.48
CA ASN A 28 12.05 5.73 -1.85
C ASN A 28 13.10 4.62 -2.00
N ALA A 29 14.27 4.79 -1.38
CA ALA A 29 15.29 3.75 -1.35
C ALA A 29 14.79 2.49 -0.64
N TYR A 30 14.13 2.68 0.51
CA TYR A 30 13.53 1.59 1.25
C TYR A 30 12.46 0.82 0.45
N ARG A 31 11.49 1.51 -0.18
CA ARG A 31 10.46 0.88 -1.03
C ARG A 31 11.07 0.07 -2.17
N SER A 32 12.11 0.61 -2.80
CA SER A 32 12.83 -0.05 -3.89
C SER A 32 13.54 -1.33 -3.40
N LEU A 33 14.19 -1.26 -2.24
CA LEU A 33 14.89 -2.37 -1.64
C LEU A 33 13.95 -3.46 -1.13
N VAL A 34 12.80 -3.10 -0.55
CA VAL A 34 11.76 -4.06 -0.16
C VAL A 34 11.26 -4.84 -1.36
N LYS A 35 10.94 -4.17 -2.48
CA LYS A 35 10.48 -4.85 -3.70
C LYS A 35 11.47 -5.89 -4.23
N ILE A 36 12.77 -5.67 -4.01
CA ILE A 36 13.85 -6.57 -4.47
C ILE A 36 14.09 -7.71 -3.48
N ASN A 37 14.05 -7.41 -2.18
CA ASN A 37 14.48 -8.35 -1.14
C ASN A 37 13.30 -9.06 -0.45
N HIS A 38 12.06 -8.80 -0.84
CA HIS A 38 10.89 -9.41 -0.20
C HIS A 38 10.91 -10.95 -0.34
N PRO A 39 10.78 -11.72 0.76
CA PRO A 39 10.81 -13.18 0.71
C PRO A 39 9.70 -13.76 -0.17
N ASP A 40 8.50 -13.18 -0.18
CA ASP A 40 7.40 -13.60 -1.07
C ASP A 40 7.70 -13.47 -2.58
N THR A 41 8.69 -12.65 -2.96
CA THR A 41 9.15 -12.54 -4.35
C THR A 41 10.44 -13.33 -4.61
N GLY A 42 10.84 -14.20 -3.68
CA GLY A 42 12.09 -14.97 -3.74
C GLY A 42 13.33 -14.22 -3.26
N GLY A 43 13.15 -13.11 -2.53
CA GLY A 43 14.22 -12.31 -1.96
C GLY A 43 14.78 -12.85 -0.64
N ASP A 44 15.87 -12.24 -0.16
CA ASP A 44 16.55 -12.65 1.08
C ASP A 44 15.86 -12.04 2.32
N ALA A 45 15.25 -12.91 3.14
CA ALA A 45 14.58 -12.55 4.38
C ALA A 45 15.50 -11.84 5.39
N ALA A 46 16.77 -12.25 5.50
CA ALA A 46 17.71 -11.62 6.42
C ALA A 46 18.07 -10.20 5.95
N ARG A 47 18.24 -10.03 4.63
CA ARG A 47 18.48 -8.72 4.03
C ARG A 47 17.26 -7.82 4.16
N PHE A 48 16.06 -8.36 3.98
CA PHE A 48 14.81 -7.64 4.17
C PHE A 48 14.67 -7.07 5.59
N GLU A 49 14.93 -7.89 6.62
CA GLU A 49 14.89 -7.43 8.02
C GLU A 49 15.96 -6.38 8.33
N GLU A 50 17.15 -6.50 7.73
CA GLU A 50 18.20 -5.48 7.86
C GLU A 50 17.78 -4.13 7.26
N ILE A 51 17.20 -4.15 6.05
CA ILE A 51 16.66 -2.98 5.34
C ILE A 51 15.53 -2.34 6.15
N LYS A 52 14.60 -3.14 6.68
CA LYS A 52 13.49 -2.70 7.54
C LYS A 52 13.99 -2.02 8.81
N GLY A 53 14.89 -2.66 9.54
CA GLY A 53 15.43 -2.10 10.78
C GLY A 53 16.19 -0.78 10.54
N ALA A 54 16.93 -0.67 9.43
CA ALA A 54 17.62 0.57 9.09
C ALA A 54 16.65 1.73 8.80
N PHE A 55 15.58 1.45 8.03
CA PHE A 55 14.53 2.43 7.75
C PHE A 55 13.82 2.93 9.01
N GLU A 56 13.40 2.03 9.89
CA GLU A 56 12.71 2.38 11.14
C GLU A 56 13.57 3.27 12.04
N ARG A 57 14.86 2.94 12.19
CA ARG A 57 15.80 3.73 12.99
C ARG A 57 16.05 5.12 12.39
N LEU A 58 16.13 5.25 11.07
CA LEU A 58 16.36 6.56 10.44
C LEU A 58 15.14 7.46 10.51
N ILE A 59 13.94 6.93 10.29
CA ILE A 59 12.68 7.69 10.40
C ILE A 59 12.42 8.11 11.86
N GLY A 60 12.70 7.23 12.83
CA GLY A 60 12.52 7.53 14.26
C GLY A 60 13.53 8.51 14.86
N ARG A 61 14.70 8.71 14.25
CA ARG A 61 15.81 9.54 14.80
C ARG A 61 15.82 11.01 14.38
N VAL A 62 14.80 11.49 13.66
CA VAL A 62 14.77 12.87 13.16
C VAL A 62 14.48 13.86 14.30
N PRO A 63 15.26 14.94 14.48
CA PRO A 63 14.92 15.98 15.44
C PRO A 63 13.66 16.71 14.94
N ARG A 64 12.57 16.54 15.69
CA ARG A 64 11.29 17.20 15.44
C ARG A 64 11.48 18.71 15.59
N LYS A 65 11.15 19.48 14.55
CA LYS A 65 10.91 20.93 14.71
C LYS A 65 9.68 21.06 15.64
N SER A 66 9.89 21.59 16.83
CA SER A 66 8.92 21.59 17.94
C SER A 66 7.69 22.44 17.64
N GLU A 67 6.51 21.98 18.05
CA GLU A 67 5.56 22.79 18.84
C GLU A 67 4.48 21.93 19.52
N LYS A 68 3.99 22.44 20.65
CA LYS A 68 3.33 21.76 21.76
C LYS A 68 1.89 21.29 21.45
N ALA A 69 1.49 20.15 22.01
CA ALA A 69 0.11 19.84 22.35
C ALA A 69 0.10 18.91 23.58
N ASP A 70 -0.85 19.19 24.46
CA ASP A 70 -0.95 18.83 25.87
C ASP A 70 -1.30 17.35 26.17
N GLU A 71 -0.97 16.99 27.41
CA GLU A 71 -1.64 16.06 28.34
C GLU A 71 -2.62 15.01 27.76
N GLY A 72 -2.23 13.73 27.84
CA GLY A 72 -3.19 12.60 27.89
C GLY A 72 -3.28 11.69 26.66
N VAL A 73 -2.41 11.83 25.66
CA VAL A 73 -2.35 10.88 24.54
C VAL A 73 -1.59 9.62 24.98
N VAL A 74 -2.31 8.51 25.15
CA VAL A 74 -1.70 7.17 25.21
C VAL A 74 -1.15 6.89 23.82
N TRP A 75 0.17 6.93 23.66
CA TRP A 75 0.82 6.38 22.48
C TRP A 75 0.58 4.87 22.50
N VAL A 76 -0.29 4.38 21.61
CA VAL A 76 -0.25 2.96 21.27
C VAL A 76 1.02 2.80 20.45
N GLU A 77 1.99 2.05 20.97
CA GLU A 77 3.18 1.77 20.18
C GLU A 77 2.76 1.03 18.90
N MET A 78 3.30 1.43 17.75
CA MET A 78 2.96 0.84 16.45
C MET A 78 3.12 -0.69 16.46
N ASP A 79 4.08 -1.17 17.26
CA ASP A 79 4.37 -2.58 17.50
C ASP A 79 3.21 -3.33 18.16
N ASP A 80 2.38 -2.66 18.97
CA ASP A 80 1.24 -3.29 19.64
C ASP A 80 0.10 -3.55 18.64
N ILE A 81 -0.15 -2.62 17.72
CA ILE A 81 -1.13 -2.81 16.65
C ILE A 81 -0.67 -3.93 15.72
N GLN A 82 0.61 -3.95 15.34
CA GLN A 82 1.12 -5.00 14.47
C GLN A 82 1.00 -6.39 15.13
N LYS A 83 1.36 -6.53 16.41
CA LYS A 83 1.20 -7.79 17.16
C LYS A 83 -0.26 -8.22 17.25
N GLU A 84 -1.19 -7.28 17.44
CA GLU A 84 -2.63 -7.56 17.50
C GLU A 84 -3.15 -8.14 16.19
N VAL A 85 -2.75 -7.56 15.06
CA VAL A 85 -3.26 -7.98 13.74
C VAL A 85 -2.47 -9.13 13.13
N GLN A 86 -1.27 -9.45 13.63
CA GLN A 86 -0.40 -10.50 13.06
C GLN A 86 -1.10 -11.86 12.90
N PRO A 87 -1.90 -12.36 13.86
CA PRO A 87 -2.62 -13.62 13.68
C PRO A 87 -3.62 -13.61 12.50
N MET A 88 -4.22 -12.45 12.21
CA MET A 88 -5.10 -12.29 11.05
C MET A 88 -4.30 -12.32 9.75
N ILE A 89 -3.14 -11.68 9.74
CA ILE A 89 -2.22 -11.72 8.60
C ILE A 89 -1.79 -13.15 8.33
N ASP A 90 -1.35 -13.87 9.36
CA ASP A 90 -0.88 -15.25 9.25
C ASP A 90 -1.98 -16.20 8.72
N GLU A 91 -3.20 -16.09 9.26
CA GLU A 91 -4.35 -16.88 8.77
C GLU A 91 -4.76 -16.48 7.34
N GLY A 92 -4.67 -15.19 7.00
CA GLY A 92 -4.86 -14.72 5.63
C GLY A 92 -3.87 -15.35 4.64
N MET A 93 -2.59 -15.38 5.01
CA MET A 93 -1.54 -15.97 4.17
C MET A 93 -1.69 -17.49 4.03
N LYS A 94 -2.05 -18.20 5.11
CA LYS A 94 -2.35 -19.63 5.04
C LYS A 94 -3.49 -19.93 4.06
N LYS A 95 -4.53 -19.08 4.03
CA LYS A 95 -5.63 -19.23 3.08
C LYS A 95 -5.20 -18.95 1.65
N TYR A 96 -4.35 -17.94 1.46
CA TYR A 96 -3.77 -17.63 0.16
C TYR A 96 -3.01 -18.85 -0.40
N ASP A 97 -2.19 -19.50 0.44
CA ASP A 97 -1.45 -20.71 0.07
C ASP A 97 -2.38 -21.89 -0.28
N SER A 98 -3.55 -21.95 0.34
CA SER A 98 -4.61 -22.91 -0.01
C SER A 98 -5.50 -22.49 -1.19
N ASN A 99 -5.15 -21.40 -1.88
CA ASN A 99 -5.89 -20.82 -3.00
C ASN A 99 -7.31 -20.31 -2.64
N ASP A 100 -7.58 -20.03 -1.37
CA ASP A 100 -8.77 -19.33 -0.88
C ASP A 100 -8.52 -17.81 -0.88
N LEU A 101 -8.51 -17.23 -2.08
CA LEU A 101 -8.22 -15.79 -2.26
C LEU A 101 -9.24 -14.88 -1.58
N ILE A 102 -10.51 -15.31 -1.51
CA ILE A 102 -11.58 -14.52 -0.89
C ILE A 102 -11.38 -14.51 0.62
N GLY A 103 -11.19 -15.68 1.23
CA GLY A 103 -10.94 -15.79 2.66
C GLY A 103 -9.63 -15.12 3.07
N ALA A 104 -8.58 -15.23 2.25
CA ALA A 104 -7.32 -14.54 2.45
C ALA A 104 -7.50 -13.01 2.46
N SER A 105 -8.16 -12.46 1.43
CA SER A 105 -8.46 -11.02 1.34
C SER A 105 -9.27 -10.54 2.55
N GLN A 106 -10.26 -11.30 2.99
CA GLN A 106 -11.10 -10.93 4.13
C GLN A 106 -10.28 -10.78 5.42
N ASN A 107 -9.40 -11.74 5.73
CA ASN A 107 -8.55 -11.66 6.92
C ASN A 107 -7.62 -10.45 6.87
N LEU A 108 -7.01 -10.16 5.73
CA LEU A 108 -6.13 -9.01 5.57
C LEU A 108 -6.90 -7.68 5.66
N GLU A 109 -8.13 -7.64 5.15
CA GLU A 109 -9.01 -6.47 5.28
C GLU A 109 -9.43 -6.23 6.73
N ASP A 110 -9.68 -7.28 7.51
CA ASP A 110 -10.02 -7.14 8.92
C ASP A 110 -8.82 -6.64 9.74
N ALA A 111 -7.60 -7.07 9.40
CA ALA A 111 -6.37 -6.48 9.93
C ALA A 111 -6.24 -4.98 9.58
N LEU A 112 -6.53 -4.61 8.33
CA LEU A 112 -6.47 -3.22 7.89
C LEU A 112 -7.47 -2.33 8.65
N LYS A 113 -8.71 -2.79 8.86
CA LYS A 113 -9.74 -2.05 9.62
C LYS A 113 -9.31 -1.76 11.06
N ILE A 114 -8.64 -2.70 11.72
CA ILE A 114 -8.14 -2.49 13.08
C ILE A 114 -7.12 -1.35 13.08
N TRP A 115 -6.18 -1.38 12.14
CA TRP A 115 -5.21 -0.30 11.99
C TRP A 115 -5.88 1.03 11.65
N GLU A 116 -6.76 1.07 10.65
CA GLU A 116 -7.49 2.29 10.23
C GLU A 116 -8.24 2.92 11.41
N ARG A 117 -8.98 2.12 12.18
CA ARG A 117 -9.75 2.59 13.34
C ARG A 117 -8.88 3.24 14.41
N ARG A 118 -7.69 2.68 14.66
CA ARG A 118 -6.77 3.15 15.70
C ARG A 118 -5.93 4.33 15.24
N PHE A 119 -5.52 4.35 13.98
CA PHE A 119 -4.60 5.34 13.44
C PHE A 119 -5.30 6.56 12.84
N LEU A 120 -6.44 6.36 12.16
CA LEU A 120 -7.20 7.43 11.50
C LEU A 120 -8.36 7.96 12.36
N GLY A 121 -8.73 7.24 13.43
CA GLY A 121 -9.81 7.61 14.35
C GLY A 121 -11.22 7.25 13.86
N PRO A 122 -12.27 7.57 14.64
CA PRO A 122 -13.66 7.28 14.30
C PRO A 122 -14.10 8.09 13.07
N GLY A 123 -14.33 7.41 11.94
CA GLY A 123 -14.60 8.01 10.63
C GLY A 123 -13.62 7.60 9.53
N GLY A 124 -12.50 6.94 9.89
CA GLY A 124 -11.51 6.42 8.95
C GLY A 124 -11.88 5.08 8.28
N ASP A 125 -13.06 4.50 8.57
CA ASP A 125 -13.52 3.24 7.97
C ASP A 125 -13.74 3.43 6.46
N SER A 126 -12.74 3.01 5.68
CA SER A 126 -12.70 3.17 4.22
C SER A 126 -13.60 2.18 3.49
N LEU A 127 -13.88 1.05 4.12
CA LEU A 127 -14.51 -0.11 3.49
C LEU A 127 -16.05 -0.03 3.44
N GLY A 128 -16.64 1.11 3.81
CA GLY A 128 -18.11 1.27 3.88
C GLY A 128 -18.70 2.65 3.53
N SER A 129 -17.91 3.65 3.09
CA SER A 129 -18.43 4.98 2.77
C SER A 129 -18.22 5.36 1.30
N GLU A 130 -19.32 5.42 0.53
CA GLU A 130 -19.36 6.16 -0.73
C GLU A 130 -19.25 7.65 -0.42
N GLY A 131 -18.05 8.23 -0.51
CA GLY A 131 -17.89 9.68 -0.44
C GLY A 131 -16.52 10.15 0.06
N SER A 132 -15.80 10.86 -0.83
CA SER A 132 -14.57 11.61 -0.58
C SER A 132 -13.37 10.83 -0.03
N VAL A 133 -12.51 10.37 -0.95
CA VAL A 133 -11.16 9.88 -0.64
C VAL A 133 -10.35 11.04 -0.08
N VAL A 134 -10.17 11.09 1.24
CA VAL A 134 -9.08 11.88 1.82
C VAL A 134 -7.82 11.02 1.68
N PRO A 135 -6.83 11.43 0.88
CA PRO A 135 -5.56 10.72 0.84
C PRO A 135 -5.00 10.66 2.25
N VAL A 136 -4.71 9.46 2.74
CA VAL A 136 -3.92 9.34 3.97
C VAL A 136 -2.52 9.78 3.58
N ASP A 137 -1.91 10.70 4.34
CA ASP A 137 -0.54 11.10 4.07
C ASP A 137 0.37 9.86 4.14
N SER A 138 0.78 9.37 2.98
CA SER A 138 1.54 8.13 2.80
C SER A 138 2.88 8.15 3.55
N GLU A 139 3.32 9.34 3.99
CA GLU A 139 4.51 9.54 4.81
C GLU A 139 4.37 9.04 6.25
N THR A 140 3.15 8.81 6.71
CA THR A 140 2.82 8.37 8.08
C THR A 140 2.40 6.91 8.17
N ILE A 141 2.23 6.24 7.02
CA ILE A 141 1.71 4.88 6.94
C ILE A 141 2.85 3.86 7.14
N PRO A 142 2.73 2.93 8.10
CA PRO A 142 3.73 1.89 8.30
C PRO A 142 3.89 1.01 7.07
N VAL A 143 5.11 0.53 6.84
CA VAL A 143 5.41 -0.28 5.66
C VAL A 143 4.60 -1.57 5.64
N TRP A 144 4.48 -2.23 6.78
CA TRP A 144 3.71 -3.47 6.88
C TRP A 144 2.25 -3.25 6.46
N VAL A 145 1.69 -2.06 6.70
CA VAL A 145 0.35 -1.67 6.23
C VAL A 145 0.35 -1.48 4.71
N LEU A 146 1.35 -0.83 4.14
CA LEU A 146 1.47 -0.71 2.67
C LEU A 146 1.59 -2.07 1.99
N MET A 147 2.34 -3.00 2.58
CA MET A 147 2.45 -4.38 2.11
C MET A 147 1.13 -5.13 2.22
N LEU A 148 0.45 -5.02 3.37
CA LEU A 148 -0.88 -5.58 3.59
C LEU A 148 -1.87 -5.09 2.53
N VAL A 149 -1.93 -3.78 2.30
CA VAL A 149 -2.80 -3.16 1.28
C VAL A 149 -2.46 -3.66 -0.13
N ASN A 150 -1.17 -3.74 -0.47
CA ASN A 150 -0.76 -4.25 -1.78
C ASN A 150 -1.18 -5.71 -2.00
N ASN A 151 -1.11 -6.56 -0.96
CA ASN A 151 -1.59 -7.94 -1.01
C ASN A 151 -3.12 -8.00 -1.21
N ILE A 152 -3.89 -7.17 -0.50
CA ILE A 152 -5.35 -7.06 -0.68
C ILE A 152 -5.70 -6.65 -2.11
N ILE A 153 -5.02 -5.63 -2.65
CA ILE A 153 -5.21 -5.17 -4.04
C ILE A 153 -4.96 -6.33 -5.02
N GLY A 154 -3.87 -7.09 -4.83
CA GLY A 154 -3.53 -8.25 -5.64
C GLY A 154 -4.63 -9.32 -5.63
N MET A 155 -5.10 -9.69 -4.44
CA MET A 155 -6.15 -10.70 -4.27
C MET A 155 -7.50 -10.26 -4.83
N ARG A 156 -7.89 -8.99 -4.65
CA ARG A 156 -9.12 -8.44 -5.24
C ARG A 156 -9.07 -8.47 -6.77
N ARG A 157 -7.93 -8.10 -7.37
CA ARG A 157 -7.72 -8.19 -8.83
C ARG A 157 -7.74 -9.63 -9.33
N ALA A 158 -7.13 -10.58 -8.61
CA ALA A 158 -7.17 -11.99 -8.96
C ALA A 158 -8.60 -12.55 -8.88
N THR A 159 -9.32 -12.24 -7.81
CA THR A 159 -10.75 -12.60 -7.64
C THR A 159 -11.61 -12.00 -8.76
N ALA A 160 -11.40 -10.73 -9.12
CA ALA A 160 -12.10 -10.09 -10.23
C ALA A 160 -11.91 -10.81 -11.56
N ARG A 161 -10.68 -11.25 -11.87
CA ARG A 161 -10.39 -12.05 -13.08
C ARG A 161 -11.14 -13.40 -13.06
N THR A 162 -11.17 -14.08 -11.91
CA THR A 162 -11.92 -15.33 -11.76
C THR A 162 -13.41 -15.12 -11.99
N LEU A 163 -14.02 -14.12 -11.35
CA LEU A 163 -15.43 -13.78 -11.52
C LEU A 163 -15.77 -13.43 -12.99
N ALA A 164 -14.92 -12.63 -13.63
CA ALA A 164 -15.06 -12.28 -15.04
C ALA A 164 -15.00 -13.52 -15.96
N SER A 165 -14.09 -14.46 -15.69
CA SER A 165 -14.01 -15.73 -16.44
C SER A 165 -15.27 -16.59 -16.32
N GLN A 166 -16.04 -16.39 -15.25
CA GLN A 166 -17.31 -17.07 -14.98
C GLN A 166 -18.51 -16.27 -15.53
N GLY A 167 -18.28 -15.16 -16.22
CA GLY A 167 -19.34 -14.27 -16.72
C GLY A 167 -19.99 -13.40 -15.64
N GLN A 168 -19.45 -13.38 -14.42
CA GLN A 168 -19.95 -12.57 -13.32
C GLN A 168 -19.37 -11.15 -13.37
N TRP A 169 -19.67 -10.44 -14.47
CA TRP A 169 -19.05 -9.16 -14.80
C TRP A 169 -19.29 -8.07 -13.77
N ASP A 170 -20.52 -7.91 -13.26
CA ASP A 170 -20.84 -6.92 -12.22
C ASP A 170 -20.05 -7.17 -10.93
N ALA A 171 -19.96 -8.44 -10.50
CA ALA A 171 -19.18 -8.80 -9.32
C ALA A 171 -17.68 -8.55 -9.53
N ALA A 172 -17.16 -8.81 -10.73
CA ALA A 172 -15.78 -8.50 -11.10
C ALA A 172 -15.50 -7.00 -11.07
N VAL A 173 -16.40 -6.17 -11.60
CA VAL A 173 -16.30 -4.70 -11.55
C VAL A 173 -16.22 -4.20 -10.11
N ILE A 174 -17.07 -4.73 -9.20
CA ILE A 174 -17.03 -4.37 -7.78
C ILE A 174 -15.66 -4.68 -7.17
N LYS A 175 -15.09 -5.86 -7.44
CA LYS A 175 -13.76 -6.23 -6.90
C LYS A 175 -12.64 -5.35 -7.47
N TYR A 176 -12.70 -5.00 -8.74
CA TYR A 176 -11.75 -4.06 -9.34
C TYR A 176 -11.90 -2.65 -8.78
N ALA A 177 -13.12 -2.12 -8.64
CA ALA A 177 -13.37 -0.81 -8.04
C ALA A 177 -12.79 -0.73 -6.62
N ALA A 178 -13.01 -1.78 -5.82
CA ALA A 178 -12.49 -1.87 -4.46
C ALA A 178 -10.96 -1.97 -4.42
N ALA A 179 -10.31 -2.55 -5.45
CA ALA A 179 -8.86 -2.54 -5.59
C ALA A 179 -8.32 -1.16 -6.01
N LEU A 180 -9.05 -0.44 -6.86
CA LEU A 180 -8.71 0.91 -7.29
C LEU A 180 -8.75 1.88 -6.10
N ASP A 181 -9.80 1.84 -5.28
CA ASP A 181 -9.94 2.71 -4.11
C ASP A 181 -8.77 2.55 -3.13
N LEU A 182 -8.41 1.30 -2.80
CA LEU A 182 -7.24 1.02 -1.96
C LEU A 182 -5.94 1.51 -2.59
N ASN A 183 -5.77 1.32 -3.90
CA ASN A 183 -4.58 1.81 -4.59
C ASN A 183 -4.50 3.33 -4.48
N GLU A 184 -5.57 4.05 -4.79
CA GLU A 184 -5.57 5.52 -4.82
C GLU A 184 -5.43 6.14 -3.43
N ARG A 185 -5.93 5.45 -2.40
CA ARG A 185 -5.83 5.92 -1.01
C ARG A 185 -4.44 5.69 -0.40
N TYR A 186 -3.81 4.55 -0.67
CA TYR A 186 -2.64 4.09 0.09
C TYR A 186 -1.35 4.02 -0.73
N ILE A 187 -1.44 3.54 -1.97
CA ILE A 187 -0.26 3.17 -2.78
C ILE A 187 0.04 4.24 -3.83
N ASN A 188 -1.00 4.85 -4.38
CA ASN A 188 -1.01 5.80 -5.48
C ASN A 188 -0.20 5.35 -6.70
N SER A 189 -0.27 4.06 -7.06
CA SER A 189 0.42 3.53 -8.24
C SER A 189 -0.36 3.84 -9.52
N SER A 190 0.19 4.70 -10.37
CA SER A 190 -0.37 5.04 -11.69
C SER A 190 -0.51 3.81 -12.60
N ASP A 191 0.46 2.89 -12.60
CA ASP A 191 0.38 1.66 -13.40
C ASP A 191 -0.77 0.76 -12.93
N THR A 192 -0.98 0.63 -11.61
CA THR A 192 -2.08 -0.16 -11.05
C THR A 192 -3.43 0.48 -11.38
N SER A 193 -3.58 1.80 -11.18
CA SER A 193 -4.81 2.51 -11.51
C SER A 193 -5.14 2.39 -12.99
N LEU A 194 -4.15 2.56 -13.88
CA LEU A 194 -4.34 2.42 -15.32
C LEU A 194 -4.83 1.02 -15.70
N TYR A 195 -4.20 -0.02 -15.15
CA TYR A 195 -4.62 -1.40 -15.38
C TYR A 195 -6.07 -1.61 -14.95
N VAL A 196 -6.42 -1.23 -13.72
CA VAL A 196 -7.75 -1.49 -13.15
C VAL A 196 -8.84 -0.71 -13.88
N LEU A 197 -8.60 0.56 -14.22
CA LEU A 197 -9.53 1.40 -14.98
C LEU A 197 -9.83 0.79 -16.35
N ASN A 198 -8.81 0.33 -17.08
CA ASN A 198 -8.99 -0.33 -18.37
C ASN A 198 -9.81 -1.63 -18.26
N GLN A 199 -9.53 -2.45 -17.25
CA GLN A 199 -10.30 -3.68 -17.02
C GLN A 199 -11.77 -3.39 -16.75
N MET A 200 -12.06 -2.42 -15.87
CA MET A 200 -13.43 -2.02 -15.58
C MET A 200 -14.13 -1.43 -16.81
N ALA A 201 -13.46 -0.59 -17.60
CA ALA A 201 -14.03 0.02 -18.79
C ALA A 201 -14.45 -1.03 -19.84
N GLN A 202 -13.62 -2.05 -20.04
CA GLN A 202 -13.95 -3.20 -20.90
C GLN A 202 -15.16 -3.97 -20.37
N MET A 203 -15.22 -4.24 -19.07
CA MET A 203 -16.36 -4.93 -18.46
C MET A 203 -17.66 -4.14 -18.56
N GLN A 204 -17.60 -2.82 -18.37
CA GLN A 204 -18.77 -1.95 -18.55
C GLN A 204 -19.25 -1.92 -20.01
N SER A 205 -18.33 -2.06 -20.97
CA SER A 205 -18.68 -2.21 -22.39
C SER A 205 -19.41 -3.53 -22.65
N ILE A 206 -18.92 -4.64 -22.07
CA ILE A 206 -19.58 -5.97 -22.14
C ILE A 206 -20.99 -5.92 -21.54
N LEU A 207 -21.16 -5.18 -20.44
CA LEU A 207 -22.44 -4.96 -19.76
C LEU A 207 -23.37 -3.99 -20.49
N ASN A 208 -23.00 -3.51 -21.68
CA ASN A 208 -23.73 -2.51 -22.46
C ASN A 208 -24.02 -1.21 -21.68
N ARG A 209 -23.02 -0.72 -20.93
CA ARG A 209 -23.05 0.53 -20.15
C ARG A 209 -22.03 1.53 -20.71
N PRO A 210 -22.28 2.08 -21.91
CA PRO A 210 -21.29 2.88 -22.65
C PRO A 210 -20.89 4.16 -21.91
N THR A 211 -21.81 4.82 -21.21
CA THR A 211 -21.49 6.02 -20.41
C THR A 211 -20.47 5.71 -19.32
N GLN A 212 -20.65 4.58 -18.61
CA GLN A 212 -19.73 4.18 -17.54
C GLN A 212 -18.37 3.74 -18.11
N ALA A 213 -18.38 3.03 -19.23
CA ALA A 213 -17.15 2.64 -19.93
C ALA A 213 -16.34 3.86 -20.38
N ASN A 214 -16.98 4.85 -21.00
CA ASN A 214 -16.30 6.05 -21.49
C ASN A 214 -15.64 6.86 -20.37
N ILE A 215 -16.33 7.08 -19.25
CA ILE A 215 -15.76 7.77 -18.08
C ILE A 215 -14.47 7.08 -17.61
N LEU A 216 -14.47 5.74 -17.56
CA LEU A 216 -13.31 4.97 -17.13
C LEU A 216 -12.17 5.02 -18.16
N PHE A 217 -12.47 4.94 -19.46
CA PHE A 217 -11.47 5.08 -20.53
C PHE A 217 -10.83 6.46 -20.58
N GLU A 218 -11.62 7.53 -20.40
CA GLU A 218 -11.10 8.90 -20.34
C GLU A 218 -10.10 9.05 -19.18
N ARG A 219 -10.47 8.52 -18.00
CA ARG A 219 -9.59 8.55 -16.83
C ARG A 219 -8.32 7.72 -17.03
N ALA A 220 -8.43 6.55 -17.68
CA ALA A 220 -7.29 5.73 -18.07
C ALA A 220 -6.37 6.45 -19.07
N LEU A 221 -6.93 7.14 -20.07
CA LEU A 221 -6.17 7.87 -21.08
C LEU A 221 -5.37 9.02 -20.48
N VAL A 222 -5.99 9.80 -19.58
CA VAL A 222 -5.28 10.88 -18.85
C VAL A 222 -4.08 10.30 -18.11
N LEU A 223 -4.26 9.18 -17.40
CA LEU A 223 -3.22 8.55 -16.62
C LEU A 223 -2.09 7.97 -17.50
N ALA A 224 -2.44 7.33 -18.63
CA ALA A 224 -1.47 6.82 -19.59
C ALA A 224 -0.57 7.94 -20.13
N ASN A 225 -1.16 9.09 -20.49
CA ASN A 225 -0.42 10.26 -20.96
C ASN A 225 0.50 10.85 -19.89
N THR A 226 0.11 10.77 -18.61
CA THR A 226 0.96 11.19 -17.49
C THR A 226 2.15 10.25 -17.33
N ILE A 227 1.90 8.93 -17.30
CA ILE A 227 2.95 7.90 -17.19
C ILE A 227 3.96 8.02 -18.34
N GLU A 228 3.49 8.20 -19.58
CA GLU A 228 4.35 8.35 -20.74
C GLU A 228 5.25 9.59 -20.63
N ARG A 229 4.69 10.72 -20.16
CA ARG A 229 5.46 11.93 -19.90
C ARG A 229 6.51 11.73 -18.82
N GLU A 230 6.16 11.11 -17.71
CA GLU A 230 7.12 10.78 -16.63
C GLU A 230 8.25 9.87 -17.11
N ARG A 231 7.94 8.86 -17.92
CA ARG A 231 8.96 7.95 -18.50
C ARG A 231 9.87 8.65 -19.51
N THR A 232 9.34 9.60 -20.27
CA THR A 232 10.07 10.31 -21.34
C THR A 232 10.92 11.45 -20.80
N TYR A 233 10.45 12.15 -19.76
CA TYR A 233 11.06 13.39 -19.27
C TYR A 233 11.57 13.32 -17.82
N GLY A 234 11.23 12.28 -17.06
CA GLY A 234 11.60 12.12 -15.64
C GLY A 234 12.90 11.37 -15.38
N GLY A 235 13.64 10.96 -16.42
CA GLY A 235 14.97 10.39 -16.29
C GLY A 235 16.05 11.47 -16.38
N VAL A 236 16.24 12.25 -15.31
CA VAL A 236 17.41 13.14 -15.09
C VAL A 236 17.95 12.91 -13.69
#